data_AF-A0A920FQA8-F1
#
_entry.id   AF-A0A920FQA8-F1
#
_cell.length_a   1.000
_cell.length_b   1.000
_cell.length_c   1.000
_cell.angle_alpha   90.00
_cell.angle_beta   90.00
_cell.angle_gamma   90.00
#
_symmetry.space_group_name_H-M   'P 1'
#
loop_
_entity.id
_entity.type
_entity.pdbx_description
1 polymer ?
#
loop_
_entity_poly.entity_id
_entity_poly.type
_entity_poly.pdbx_seq_one_letter_code
_entity_poly.pdbx_strand_id
1 'polypeptide(L)'
;MTVFRDQQFSSDMQNPIEKRIKDVLFLRDFQFAEDQGPNRHSIRPDQYLEINNFYTATVYEKGAEFIRMLSNYIGEKKFKKSTNFFLKNMMVKQ
;
A
#
# COMPACT_ATOMS: atom_id res chain seq x y z
N MET A 1 -0.06 4.22 0.70
CA MET A 1 -1.23 4.79 1.43
C MET A 1 -2.45 4.93 0.53
N THR A 2 -2.36 5.56 -0.64
CA THR A 2 -3.51 5.76 -1.54
C THR A 2 -4.14 4.45 -2.04
N VAL A 3 -3.34 3.49 -2.52
CA VAL A 3 -3.83 2.16 -2.95
C VAL A 3 -4.60 1.45 -1.82
N PHE A 4 -4.08 1.45 -0.59
CA PHE A 4 -4.81 0.90 0.55
C PHE A 4 -6.18 1.57 0.76
N ARG A 5 -6.28 2.90 0.61
CA ARG A 5 -7.57 3.61 0.74
C ARG A 5 -8.53 3.25 -0.38
N ASP A 6 -8.04 3.11 -1.61
CA ASP A 6 -8.84 2.68 -2.76
C ASP A 6 -9.34 1.24 -2.57
N GLN A 7 -8.49 0.34 -2.05
CA GLN A 7 -8.89 -1.02 -1.70
C GLN A 7 -9.98 -1.04 -0.63
N GLN A 8 -9.88 -0.19 0.41
CA GLN A 8 -10.94 -0.06 1.43
C GLN A 8 -12.22 0.53 0.85
N PHE A 9 -12.13 1.61 0.06
CA PHE A 9 -13.28 2.21 -0.61
C PHE A 9 -13.99 1.19 -1.52
N SER A 10 -13.25 0.49 -2.36
CA SER A 10 -13.79 -0.56 -3.23
C SER A 10 -14.43 -1.70 -2.44
N SER A 11 -13.82 -2.09 -1.32
CA SER A 11 -14.35 -3.10 -0.40
C SER A 11 -15.66 -2.66 0.25
N ASP A 12 -15.83 -1.36 0.53
CA ASP A 12 -17.06 -0.80 1.10
C ASP A 12 -18.17 -0.61 0.05
N MET A 13 -17.80 -0.30 -1.20
CA MET A 13 -18.75 -0.08 -2.30
C MET A 13 -19.21 -1.38 -2.98
N GLN A 14 -18.43 -2.45 -2.83
CA GLN A 14 -18.66 -3.73 -3.52
C GLN A 14 -18.65 -4.88 -2.51
N ASN A 15 -18.28 -6.09 -2.96
CA ASN A 15 -18.12 -7.24 -2.09
C ASN A 15 -16.72 -7.23 -1.46
N PRO A 16 -16.60 -7.17 -0.12
CA PRO A 16 -15.30 -7.08 0.56
C PRO A 16 -14.45 -8.35 0.40
N ILE A 17 -15.09 -9.53 0.33
CA ILE A 17 -14.39 -10.81 0.16
C ILE A 17 -13.81 -10.91 -1.25
N GLU A 18 -14.62 -10.60 -2.26
CA GLU A 18 -14.17 -10.62 -3.65
C GLU A 18 -13.03 -9.63 -3.89
N LYS A 19 -13.16 -8.39 -3.42
CA LYS A 19 -12.10 -7.39 -3.53
C LYS A 19 -10.81 -7.88 -2.88
N ARG A 20 -10.89 -8.45 -1.67
CA ARG A 20 -9.71 -8.96 -0.98
C ARG A 20 -9.06 -10.12 -1.73
N ILE A 21 -9.84 -11.05 -2.29
CA ILE A 21 -9.32 -12.16 -3.10
C ILE A 21 -8.57 -11.62 -4.32
N LYS A 22 -9.16 -10.68 -5.06
CA LYS A 22 -8.53 -10.07 -6.24
C LYS A 22 -7.19 -9.41 -5.90
N ASP A 23 -7.13 -8.63 -4.82
CA ASP A 23 -5.91 -7.96 -4.38
C ASP A 23 -4.80 -8.97 -4.02
N VAL A 24 -5.15 -10.05 -3.31
CA VAL A 24 -4.18 -11.10 -2.93
C VAL A 24 -3.69 -11.90 -4.14
N LEU A 25 -4.59 -12.22 -5.09
CA LEU A 25 -4.20 -12.91 -6.32
C LEU A 25 -3.23 -12.05 -7.13
N PHE A 26 -3.55 -10.76 -7.32
CA PHE A 26 -2.65 -9.84 -8.04
C PHE A 26 -1.28 -9.74 -7.36
N LEU A 27 -1.24 -9.63 -6.03
CA LEU A 27 0.02 -9.60 -5.28
C LEU A 27 0.85 -10.88 -5.51
N ARG A 28 0.20 -12.05 -5.49
CA ARG A 28 0.87 -13.34 -5.72
C ARG A 28 1.36 -13.52 -7.15
N ASP A 29 0.59 -13.08 -8.13
CA ASP A 29 0.90 -13.31 -9.55
C ASP A 29 1.99 -12.35 -10.03
N PHE A 30 1.94 -11.08 -9.62
CA PHE A 30 2.83 -10.04 -10.14
C PHE A 30 3.90 -9.62 -9.14
N GLN A 31 3.48 -9.27 -7.91
CA GLN A 31 4.41 -8.68 -6.96
C GLN A 31 5.43 -9.70 -6.42
N PHE A 32 5.00 -10.95 -6.16
CA PHE A 32 5.93 -11.98 -5.68
C PHE A 32 6.98 -12.36 -6.73
N ALA A 33 6.61 -12.36 -8.02
CA ALA A 33 7.56 -12.58 -9.10
C ALA A 33 8.60 -11.44 -9.17
N GLU A 34 8.17 -10.19 -8.99
CA GLU A 34 9.06 -9.01 -8.94
C GLU A 34 10.05 -9.08 -7.76
N ASP A 35 9.56 -9.42 -6.56
CA ASP A 35 10.38 -9.58 -5.35
C ASP A 35 11.42 -10.70 -5.45
N GLN A 36 11.19 -11.70 -6.29
CA GLN A 36 12.11 -12.81 -6.56
C GLN A 36 13.01 -12.55 -7.77
N GLY A 37 12.78 -11.44 -8.49
CA GLY A 37 13.47 -11.09 -9.70
C GLY A 37 14.77 -10.29 -9.50
N PRO A 38 15.44 -9.94 -10.62
CA PRO A 38 16.62 -9.07 -10.60
C PRO A 38 16.29 -7.63 -10.17
N ASN A 39 15.04 -7.20 -10.37
CA ASN A 39 14.55 -5.87 -10.00
C ASN A 39 13.94 -5.81 -8.59
N ARG A 40 14.22 -6.80 -7.72
CA ARG A 40 13.73 -6.78 -6.34
C ARG A 40 14.22 -5.53 -5.61
N HIS A 41 13.32 -4.87 -4.89
CA HIS A 41 13.64 -3.68 -4.10
C HIS A 41 12.71 -3.56 -2.88
N SER A 42 13.05 -2.69 -1.94
CA SER A 42 12.17 -2.38 -0.80
C SER A 42 10.99 -1.51 -1.26
N ILE A 43 9.88 -1.50 -0.49
CA ILE A 43 8.72 -0.62 -0.76
C ILE A 43 9.06 0.87 -0.73
N ARG A 44 10.19 1.23 -0.09
CA ARG A 44 10.79 2.56 -0.09
C ARG A 44 12.24 2.40 -0.59
N PRO A 45 12.46 2.45 -1.91
CA PRO A 45 13.79 2.27 -2.49
C PRO A 45 14.79 3.25 -1.88
N ASP A 46 15.96 2.76 -1.47
CA ASP A 46 16.99 3.61 -0.88
C ASP A 46 17.84 4.32 -1.95
N GLN A 47 17.94 3.74 -3.16
CA GLN A 47 18.72 4.28 -4.29
C GLN A 47 18.05 3.92 -5.62
N TYR A 48 18.10 4.84 -6.59
CA TYR A 48 17.64 4.63 -7.96
C TYR A 48 18.42 5.50 -8.93
N LEU A 49 18.66 4.99 -10.14
CA LEU A 49 19.21 5.79 -11.25
C LEU A 49 18.10 6.57 -11.96
N GLU A 50 16.94 5.94 -12.14
CA GLU A 50 15.77 6.54 -12.78
C GLU A 50 14.52 6.23 -11.95
N ILE A 51 13.81 7.27 -11.51
CA ILE A 51 12.63 7.15 -10.64
C ILE A 51 11.45 6.45 -11.34
N ASN A 52 11.36 6.57 -12.67
CA ASN A 52 10.28 5.98 -13.45
C ASN A 52 10.25 4.44 -13.37
N ASN A 53 11.39 3.82 -13.07
CA ASN A 53 11.48 2.37 -12.91
C ASN A 53 10.88 1.85 -11.58
N PHE A 54 10.43 2.74 -10.70
CA PHE A 54 9.88 2.40 -9.38
C PHE A 54 8.37 2.62 -9.26
N TYR A 55 7.68 2.82 -10.39
CA TYR A 55 6.23 2.68 -10.46
C TYR A 55 5.83 1.20 -10.54
N THR A 56 6.13 0.45 -9.49
CA THR A 56 6.10 -1.03 -9.50
C THR A 56 5.06 -1.62 -8.54
N ALA A 57 4.74 -2.90 -8.73
CA ALA A 57 3.83 -3.63 -7.84
C ALA A 57 4.33 -3.66 -6.39
N THR A 58 5.65 -3.65 -6.18
CA THR A 58 6.26 -3.56 -4.86
C THR A 58 5.98 -2.22 -4.17
N VAL A 59 6.10 -1.09 -4.87
CA VAL A 59 5.81 0.23 -4.27
C VAL A 59 4.31 0.38 -4.00
N TYR A 60 3.45 -0.07 -4.92
CA TYR A 60 2.01 0.14 -4.85
C TYR A 60 1.28 -0.92 -4.02
N GLU A 61 1.31 -2.18 -4.45
CA GLU A 61 0.49 -3.25 -3.87
C GLU A 61 1.08 -3.78 -2.57
N LYS A 62 2.37 -4.13 -2.56
CA LYS A 62 3.04 -4.52 -1.30
C LYS A 62 3.12 -3.36 -0.32
N GLY A 63 3.29 -2.13 -0.82
CA GLY A 63 3.16 -0.92 -0.01
C GLY A 63 1.77 -0.77 0.63
N ALA A 64 0.69 -1.13 -0.07
CA ALA A 64 -0.66 -1.14 0.50
C ALA A 64 -0.82 -2.21 1.58
N GLU A 65 -0.28 -3.41 1.36
CA GLU A 65 -0.30 -4.49 2.36
C GLU A 65 0.50 -4.15 3.62
N PHE A 66 1.62 -3.42 3.49
CA PHE A 66 2.34 -2.89 4.65
C PHE A 66 1.47 -1.94 5.48
N ILE A 67 0.74 -1.03 4.82
CA ILE A 67 -0.21 -0.13 5.50
C ILE A 67 -1.36 -0.90 6.14
N ARG A 68 -1.90 -1.94 5.46
CA ARG A 68 -2.93 -2.83 6.01
C ARG A 68 -2.44 -3.54 7.27
N MET A 69 -1.22 -4.07 7.25
CA MET A 69 -0.59 -4.70 8.41
C MET A 69 -0.47 -3.71 9.57
N LEU A 70 -0.02 -2.48 9.32
CA LEU A 70 0.03 -1.44 10.35
C LEU A 70 -1.36 -1.12 10.93
N SER A 71 -2.38 -0.97 10.07
CA SER A 71 -3.77 -0.74 10.50
C SER A 71 -4.27 -1.87 11.40
N ASN A 72 -4.02 -3.12 11.01
CA ASN A 72 -4.41 -4.30 11.79
C ASN A 72 -3.65 -4.36 13.13
N TYR A 73 -2.36 -4.03 13.13
CA TYR A 73 -1.51 -4.09 14.31
C TYR A 73 -1.89 -3.07 15.38
N ILE A 74 -2.17 -1.83 14.99
CA ILE A 74 -2.54 -0.76 15.95
C ILE A 74 -4.05 -0.63 16.18
N GLY A 75 -4.87 -1.23 15.30
CA GLY A 75 -6.31 -1.14 15.30
C GLY A 75 -6.86 0.12 14.64
N GLU A 76 -8.06 0.00 14.06
CA GLU A 76 -8.70 1.01 13.21
C GLU A 76 -8.79 2.40 13.87
N LYS A 77 -9.22 2.47 15.14
CA LYS A 77 -9.38 3.76 15.86
C LYS A 77 -8.06 4.52 15.97
N LYS A 78 -6.96 3.82 16.31
CA LYS A 78 -5.63 4.43 16.43
C LYS A 78 -5.09 4.79 15.05
N PHE A 79 -5.28 3.91 14.06
CA PHE A 79 -4.88 4.18 12.68
C PHE A 79 -5.53 5.45 12.13
N LYS A 80 -6.86 5.58 12.25
CA LYS A 80 -7.60 6.77 11.83
C LYS A 80 -7.11 8.05 12.53
N LYS A 81 -6.88 8.00 13.84
CA LYS A 81 -6.33 9.13 14.60
C LYS A 81 -4.95 9.54 14.09
N SER A 82 -4.06 8.58 13.85
CA SER A 82 -2.72 8.82 13.32
C SER A 82 -2.75 9.39 11.90
N THR A 83 -3.62 8.88 11.03
CA THR A 83 -3.79 9.43 9.66
C THR A 83 -4.29 10.86 9.71
N ASN A 84 -5.28 11.17 10.55
CA ASN A 84 -5.78 12.55 10.70
C ASN A 84 -4.68 13.49 11.21
N PHE A 85 -3.89 13.05 12.18
CA PHE A 85 -2.75 13.81 12.69
C PHE A 85 -1.71 14.07 11.59
N PHE A 86 -1.35 13.04 10.82
CA PHE A 86 -0.42 13.16 9.70
C PHE A 86 -0.89 14.18 8.65
N LEU A 87 -2.14 14.09 8.21
CA LEU A 87 -2.71 15.01 7.21
C LEU A 87 -2.73 16.45 7.72
N LYS A 88 -3.16 16.67 8.97
CA LYS A 88 -3.17 17.99 9.58
C LYS A 88 -1.78 18.62 9.61
N ASN A 89 -0.75 17.86 10.00
CA ASN A 89 0.61 18.41 10.12
C ASN A 89 1.33 18.56 8.79
N MET A 90 0.96 17.79 7.75
CA MET A 90 1.47 18.03 6.40
C MET A 90 0.82 19.25 5.72
N MET A 91 -0.46 19.54 6.01
CA MET A 91 -1.15 20.70 5.44
C MET A 91 -0.79 22.04 6.11
N VAL A 92 -0.18 22.02 7.30
CA VAL A 92 0.25 23.23 8.05
C VAL A 92 1.68 23.65 7.70
N LYS A 93 2.42 22.84 6.93
CA LYS A 93 3.79 23.15 6.49
C LYS A 93 3.88 23.69 5.05
N GLN A 94 2.81 24.32 4.56
CA GLN A 94 2.83 25.15 3.36
C GLN A 94 2.57 26.61 3.73
#